data_AF-A0A0S8EB23-F1
#
_entry.id   AF-A0A0S8EB23-F1
#
_cell.length_a   1.000
_cell.length_b   1.000
_cell.length_c   1.000
_cell.angle_alpha   90.00
_cell.angle_beta   90.00
_cell.angle_gamma   90.00
#
_symmetry.space_group_name_H-M   'P 1'
#
loop_
_entity.id
_entity.type
_entity.pdbx_description
1 polymer ?
#
loop_
_entity_poly.entity_id
_entity_poly.type
_entity_poly.pdbx_seq_one_letter_code
_entity_poly.pdbx_strand_id
1 'polypeptide(L)'
;LGRSRWTDLLAMVDPARDTVLGRWLLLPDGLAVIWRPGDPRSPWARILVPAAPQGSYELKGRFVRTSENREVFVVLPAGETAVALVLSKKDGDSSALESIQGSSGAVVRPGALENGREYALHAKVVLAGEQAEVMVNLEAVSAWACRVRVCSGAACG
;
A
#
# COMPACT_ATOMS: atom_id res chain seq x y z
N LEU A 1 14.05 -21.06 15.07
CA LEU A 1 13.53 -19.85 14.39
C LEU A 1 14.16 -19.79 13.01
N GLY A 2 13.44 -20.19 11.96
CA GLY A 2 13.95 -20.22 10.59
C GLY A 2 14.20 -18.80 10.06
N ARG A 3 15.29 -18.59 9.32
CA ARG A 3 15.62 -17.30 8.71
C ARG A 3 14.50 -16.91 7.74
N SER A 4 13.83 -15.80 8.01
CA SER A 4 12.90 -15.18 7.07
C SER A 4 13.66 -14.83 5.79
N ARG A 5 13.22 -15.33 4.63
CA ARG A 5 13.84 -15.01 3.34
C ARG A 5 13.05 -13.89 2.67
N TRP A 6 13.73 -12.80 2.33
CA TRP A 6 13.16 -11.75 1.49
C TRP A 6 12.93 -12.28 0.07
N THR A 7 11.79 -11.95 -0.50
CA THR A 7 11.44 -12.23 -1.90
C THR A 7 11.29 -10.91 -2.63
N ASP A 8 11.89 -10.80 -3.81
CA ASP A 8 11.70 -9.65 -4.67
C ASP A 8 10.34 -9.74 -5.37
N LEU A 9 9.42 -8.89 -4.93
CA LEU A 9 8.06 -8.86 -5.47
C LEU A 9 8.00 -8.17 -6.83
N LEU A 10 8.89 -7.23 -7.14
CA LEU A 10 8.91 -6.53 -8.42
C LEU A 10 9.32 -7.48 -9.56
N ALA A 11 10.27 -8.38 -9.29
CA ALA A 11 10.66 -9.44 -10.21
C ALA A 11 9.52 -10.41 -10.58
N MET A 12 8.43 -10.42 -9.82
CA MET A 12 7.27 -11.28 -10.08
C MET A 12 6.18 -10.59 -10.90
N VAL A 13 6.18 -9.26 -10.95
CA VAL A 13 5.12 -8.46 -11.60
C VAL A 13 5.28 -8.52 -13.12
N ASP A 14 4.19 -8.86 -13.81
CA ASP A 14 4.03 -8.74 -15.25
C ASP A 14 2.96 -7.68 -15.54
N PRO A 15 3.32 -6.46 -16.00
CA PRO A 15 2.34 -5.41 -16.26
C PRO A 15 1.26 -5.79 -17.28
N ALA A 16 1.53 -6.72 -18.20
CA ALA A 16 0.54 -7.17 -19.17
C ALA A 16 -0.56 -8.04 -18.53
N ARG A 17 -0.23 -8.72 -17.42
CA ARG A 17 -1.13 -9.64 -16.73
C ARG A 17 -1.73 -9.06 -15.45
N ASP A 18 -0.95 -8.28 -14.72
CA ASP A 18 -1.26 -7.87 -13.35
C ASP A 18 -1.89 -6.48 -13.27
N THR A 19 -1.89 -5.72 -14.37
CA THR A 19 -2.57 -4.42 -14.44
C THR A 19 -4.07 -4.61 -14.29
N VAL A 20 -4.64 -3.96 -13.28
CA VAL A 20 -6.10 -3.85 -13.11
C VAL A 20 -6.62 -2.62 -13.84
N LEU A 21 -5.91 -1.50 -13.71
CA LEU A 21 -6.29 -0.22 -14.32
C LEU A 21 -5.07 0.68 -14.52
N GLY A 22 -5.17 1.57 -15.51
CA GLY A 22 -4.12 2.52 -15.85
C GLY A 22 -3.07 1.90 -16.78
N ARG A 23 -1.97 2.62 -16.99
CA ARG A 23 -0.83 2.14 -17.77
C ARG A 23 0.38 2.01 -16.86
N TRP A 24 0.99 0.84 -16.88
CA TRP A 24 2.17 0.53 -16.10
C TRP A 24 3.31 0.13 -17.02
N LEU A 25 4.52 0.53 -16.65
CA LEU A 25 5.74 0.21 -17.35
C LEU A 25 6.71 -0.41 -16.36
N LEU A 26 7.20 -1.61 -16.70
CA LEU A 26 8.33 -2.19 -16.00
C LEU A 26 9.61 -1.48 -16.46
N LEU A 27 10.36 -0.95 -15.51
CA LEU A 27 11.67 -0.34 -15.70
C LEU A 27 12.74 -1.33 -15.18
N PRO A 28 14.03 -1.16 -15.55
CA PRO A 28 15.10 -2.03 -15.06
C PRO A 28 15.19 -2.09 -13.52
N ASP A 29 14.77 -1.04 -12.84
CA ASP A 29 14.90 -0.85 -11.39
C ASP A 29 13.55 -0.65 -10.68
N GLY A 30 12.42 -0.82 -11.37
CA GLY A 30 11.13 -0.58 -10.74
C GLY A 30 9.93 -0.67 -11.67
N LEU A 31 8.82 -0.12 -11.18
CA LEU A 31 7.56 -0.07 -11.89
C LEU A 31 7.04 1.36 -11.88
N ALA A 32 6.67 1.88 -13.05
CA ALA A 32 6.20 3.25 -13.21
C ALA A 32 4.76 3.29 -13.73
N VAL A 33 3.98 4.22 -13.19
CA VAL A 33 2.69 4.59 -13.77
C VAL A 33 2.95 5.56 -14.92
N ILE A 34 2.46 5.23 -16.12
CA ILE A 34 2.42 6.18 -17.24
C ILE A 34 1.12 6.97 -17.16
N TRP A 35 1.20 8.13 -16.53
CA TRP A 35 0.10 9.08 -16.51
C TRP A 35 0.20 10.06 -17.69
N ARG A 36 -0.95 10.44 -18.26
CA ARG A 36 -1.06 11.49 -19.28
C ARG A 36 -2.09 12.52 -18.81
N PRO A 37 -1.71 13.81 -18.66
CA PRO A 37 -2.66 14.87 -18.38
C PRO A 37 -3.82 14.85 -19.38
N GLY A 38 -5.05 14.97 -18.88
CA GLY A 38 -6.25 15.05 -19.72
C GLY A 38 -6.73 13.73 -20.34
N ASP A 39 -6.13 12.57 -20.03
CA ASP A 39 -6.68 11.27 -20.45
C ASP A 39 -7.84 10.85 -19.51
N PRO A 40 -9.11 10.95 -19.94
CA PRO A 40 -10.25 10.63 -19.08
C PRO A 40 -10.32 9.14 -18.72
N ARG A 41 -9.55 8.28 -19.40
CA ARG A 41 -9.50 6.83 -19.16
C ARG A 41 -8.51 6.44 -18.06
N SER A 42 -7.77 7.39 -17.49
CA SER A 42 -6.78 7.10 -16.44
C SER A 42 -6.90 8.05 -15.24
N PRO A 43 -8.07 8.13 -14.57
CA PRO A 43 -8.20 8.93 -13.35
C PRO A 43 -7.36 8.38 -12.17
N TRP A 44 -6.93 7.12 -12.23
CA TRP A 44 -6.02 6.49 -11.28
C TRP A 44 -5.32 5.32 -11.97
N ALA A 45 -4.44 4.60 -11.27
CA ALA A 45 -3.79 3.39 -11.75
C ALA A 45 -3.73 2.36 -10.62
N ARG A 46 -3.89 1.07 -10.96
CA ARG A 46 -3.81 -0.05 -10.02
C ARG A 46 -3.17 -1.24 -10.70
N ILE A 47 -2.20 -1.83 -10.02
CA ILE A 47 -1.58 -3.10 -10.38
C ILE A 47 -1.64 -4.04 -9.18
N LEU A 48 -1.77 -5.33 -9.44
CA LEU A 48 -1.66 -6.35 -8.41
C LEU A 48 -0.22 -6.84 -8.33
N VAL A 49 0.28 -7.06 -7.12
CA VAL A 49 1.52 -7.79 -6.93
C VAL A 49 1.13 -9.26 -6.77
N PRO A 50 1.69 -10.20 -7.56
CA PRO A 50 1.28 -11.61 -7.55
C PRO A 50 1.83 -12.37 -6.34
N ALA A 51 1.49 -11.92 -5.14
CA ALA A 51 1.84 -12.53 -3.87
C ALA A 51 0.63 -12.55 -2.92
N ALA A 52 0.40 -13.70 -2.28
CA ALA A 52 -0.70 -13.92 -1.34
C ALA A 52 -0.15 -14.44 0.00
N PRO A 53 0.37 -13.55 0.87
CA PRO A 53 0.93 -13.97 2.15
C PRO A 53 -0.15 -14.63 3.03
N GLN A 54 0.16 -15.82 3.56
CA GLN A 54 -0.77 -16.63 4.38
C GLN A 54 -0.60 -16.42 5.89
N GLY A 55 0.29 -15.50 6.29
CA GLY A 55 0.67 -15.29 7.68
C GLY A 55 1.20 -13.89 7.90
N SER A 56 1.75 -13.65 9.10
CA SER A 56 2.46 -12.40 9.40
C SER A 56 3.63 -12.19 8.43
N TYR A 57 3.79 -10.96 7.93
CA TYR A 57 4.81 -10.64 6.94
C TYR A 57 5.34 -9.21 7.11
N GLU A 58 6.44 -8.94 6.43
CA GLU A 58 6.98 -7.60 6.25
C GLU A 58 7.08 -7.27 4.76
N LEU A 59 6.76 -6.03 4.42
CA LEU A 59 6.91 -5.46 3.08
C LEU A 59 7.89 -4.30 3.18
N LYS A 60 8.88 -4.29 2.29
CA LYS A 60 9.77 -3.15 2.09
C LYS A 60 9.69 -2.68 0.65
N GLY A 61 9.67 -1.37 0.46
CA GLY A 61 9.62 -0.77 -0.87
C GLY A 61 10.20 0.63 -0.86
N ARG A 62 10.53 1.12 -2.05
CA ARG A 62 10.87 2.51 -2.28
C ARG A 62 10.01 3.04 -3.42
N PHE A 63 9.61 4.29 -3.33
CA PHE A 63 8.87 4.94 -4.40
C PHE A 63 9.16 6.43 -4.43
N VAL A 64 8.89 7.04 -5.59
CA VAL A 64 8.97 8.48 -5.82
C VAL A 64 7.65 8.91 -6.44
N ARG A 65 7.02 9.95 -5.90
CA ARG A 65 5.96 10.65 -6.64
C ARG A 65 6.63 11.65 -7.57
N THR A 66 6.47 11.49 -8.89
CA THR A 66 7.22 12.30 -9.87
C THR A 66 6.56 13.64 -10.16
N SER A 67 5.23 13.73 -10.06
CA SER A 67 4.43 14.90 -10.41
C SER A 67 3.04 14.82 -9.79
N GLU A 68 2.27 15.89 -9.93
CA GLU A 68 0.89 16.03 -9.43
C GLU A 68 0.78 15.89 -7.89
N ASN A 69 -0.44 16.09 -7.38
CA ASN A 69 -0.72 16.00 -5.94
C ASN A 69 -1.62 14.82 -5.54
N ARG A 70 -1.72 13.81 -6.42
CA ARG A 70 -2.56 12.63 -6.19
C ARG A 70 -2.00 11.72 -5.11
N GLU A 71 -2.91 10.94 -4.52
CA GLU A 71 -2.62 9.97 -3.49
C GLU A 71 -1.83 8.75 -4.00
N VAL A 72 -1.05 8.15 -3.09
CA VAL A 72 -0.46 6.83 -3.29
C VAL A 72 -1.15 5.84 -2.34
N PHE A 73 -1.61 4.73 -2.90
CA PHE A 73 -2.25 3.65 -2.14
C PHE A 73 -1.37 2.40 -2.10
N VAL A 74 -1.21 1.82 -0.92
CA VAL A 74 -0.64 0.48 -0.74
C VAL A 74 -1.66 -0.38 -0.01
N VAL A 75 -2.13 -1.43 -0.67
CA VAL A 75 -3.08 -2.38 -0.09
C VAL A 75 -2.32 -3.54 0.51
N LEU A 76 -2.51 -3.74 1.82
CA LEU A 76 -1.84 -4.76 2.62
C LEU A 76 -2.86 -5.85 2.98
N PRO A 77 -2.76 -7.07 2.42
CA PRO A 77 -3.55 -8.20 2.87
C PRO A 77 -3.37 -8.45 4.37
N ALA A 78 -4.47 -8.69 5.09
CA ALA A 78 -4.45 -8.97 6.51
C ALA A 78 -5.54 -10.00 6.83
N GLY A 79 -5.20 -11.29 6.82
CA GLY A 79 -6.19 -12.37 6.93
C GLY A 79 -7.17 -12.37 5.75
N GLU A 80 -8.47 -12.36 6.03
CA GLU A 80 -9.55 -12.33 5.03
C GLU A 80 -9.91 -10.91 4.57
N THR A 81 -9.25 -9.88 5.10
CA THR A 81 -9.45 -8.48 4.71
C THR A 81 -8.17 -7.83 4.22
N ALA A 82 -8.22 -6.53 3.97
CA ALA A 82 -7.05 -5.73 3.67
C ALA A 82 -7.12 -4.33 4.29
N VAL A 83 -5.95 -3.79 4.59
CA VAL A 83 -5.76 -2.41 5.04
C VAL A 83 -5.14 -1.61 3.91
N ALA A 84 -5.71 -0.47 3.59
CA ALA A 84 -5.15 0.50 2.67
C ALA A 84 -4.32 1.52 3.46
N LEU A 85 -3.02 1.59 3.16
CA LEU A 85 -2.22 2.76 3.43
C LEU A 85 -2.50 3.78 2.34
N VAL A 86 -3.02 4.94 2.72
CA VAL A 86 -3.31 6.07 1.84
C VAL A 86 -2.37 7.21 2.18
N LEU A 87 -1.53 7.63 1.24
CA LEU A 87 -0.55 8.69 1.43
C LEU A 87 -0.97 9.95 0.66
N SER A 88 -0.83 11.12 1.29
CA SER A 88 -1.11 12.43 0.69
C SER A 88 -2.57 12.65 0.23
N LYS A 89 -3.53 12.09 0.96
CA LYS A 89 -4.99 12.27 0.80
C LYS A 89 -5.38 13.74 0.87
N LYS A 90 -6.36 14.13 0.03
CA LYS A 90 -6.87 15.51 -0.08
C LYS A 90 -5.72 16.49 -0.38
N ASP A 91 -5.06 16.29 -1.51
CA ASP A 91 -3.99 17.17 -2.00
C ASP A 91 -2.81 17.36 -1.01
N GLY A 92 -2.57 16.37 -0.14
CA GLY A 92 -1.48 16.38 0.85
C GLY A 92 -1.86 16.75 2.27
N ASP A 93 -3.15 17.01 2.57
CA ASP A 93 -3.59 17.34 3.92
C ASP A 93 -3.31 16.21 4.92
N SER A 94 -3.47 14.96 4.49
CA SER A 94 -3.44 13.83 5.42
C SER A 94 -2.98 12.54 4.78
N SER A 95 -2.63 11.59 5.63
CA SER A 95 -2.40 10.20 5.27
C SER A 95 -3.07 9.29 6.29
N ALA A 96 -3.46 8.10 5.88
CA ALA A 96 -4.27 7.21 6.70
C ALA A 96 -3.94 5.73 6.52
N LEU A 97 -4.22 4.94 7.56
CA LEU A 97 -4.41 3.50 7.47
C LEU A 97 -5.89 3.21 7.62
N GLU A 98 -6.53 2.69 6.58
CA GLU A 98 -7.99 2.51 6.49
C GLU A 98 -8.32 1.04 6.17
N SER A 99 -9.30 0.45 6.84
CA SER A 99 -9.82 -0.86 6.41
C SER A 99 -10.58 -0.71 5.09
N ILE A 100 -10.35 -1.62 4.14
CA ILE A 100 -11.03 -1.59 2.85
C ILE A 100 -12.53 -1.93 2.98
N GLN A 101 -12.93 -2.63 4.05
CA GLN A 101 -14.32 -3.02 4.30
C GLN A 101 -15.13 -1.99 5.10
N GLY A 102 -14.55 -0.86 5.52
CA GLY A 102 -15.29 0.19 6.23
C GLY A 102 -14.43 0.99 7.21
N SER A 103 -14.92 2.15 7.62
CA SER A 103 -14.18 3.23 8.30
C SER A 103 -13.80 3.01 9.77
N SER A 104 -13.97 1.81 10.33
CA SER A 104 -13.63 1.58 11.73
C SER A 104 -12.10 1.55 11.94
N GLY A 105 -11.58 2.48 12.75
CA GLY A 105 -10.19 2.46 13.22
C GLY A 105 -9.17 3.20 12.37
N ALA A 106 -9.59 4.10 11.48
CA ALA A 106 -8.65 4.85 10.63
C ALA A 106 -7.66 5.68 11.46
N VAL A 107 -6.36 5.37 11.38
CA VAL A 107 -5.31 6.23 11.94
C VAL A 107 -4.97 7.27 10.89
N VAL A 108 -5.40 8.51 11.12
CA VAL A 108 -5.13 9.65 10.23
C VAL A 108 -4.03 10.52 10.83
N ARG A 109 -3.08 10.94 10.00
CA ARG A 109 -2.04 11.91 10.37
C ARG A 109 -1.86 12.97 9.29
N PRO A 110 -1.48 14.21 9.64
CA PRO A 110 -1.02 15.17 8.66
C PRO A 110 0.21 14.63 7.92
N GLY A 111 0.30 14.89 6.62
CA GLY A 111 1.46 14.49 5.84
C GLY A 111 1.20 14.54 4.34
N ALA A 112 2.04 15.31 3.66
CA ALA A 112 2.08 15.41 2.21
C ALA A 112 3.28 14.63 1.66
N LEU A 113 3.10 14.03 0.48
CA LEU A 113 4.23 13.59 -0.31
C LEU A 113 4.84 14.81 -1.04
N GLU A 114 6.14 14.81 -1.21
CA GLU A 114 6.88 15.80 -1.99
C GLU A 114 7.26 15.16 -3.32
N ASN A 115 7.08 15.92 -4.42
CA ASN A 115 7.44 15.42 -5.74
C ASN A 115 8.97 15.36 -5.88
N GLY A 116 9.46 14.29 -6.51
CA GLY A 116 10.90 14.04 -6.69
C GLY A 116 11.62 13.53 -5.44
N ARG A 117 10.94 13.41 -4.30
CA ARG A 117 11.49 12.80 -3.09
C ARG A 117 11.32 11.28 -3.10
N GLU A 118 12.39 10.56 -2.80
CA GLU A 118 12.34 9.12 -2.56
C GLU A 118 11.87 8.84 -1.13
N TYR A 119 10.93 7.90 -1.00
CA TYR A 119 10.41 7.43 0.27
C TYR A 119 10.71 5.95 0.45
N ALA A 120 11.23 5.57 1.62
CA ALA A 120 11.37 4.17 1.99
C ALA A 120 10.18 3.74 2.85
N LEU A 121 9.40 2.78 2.34
CA LEU A 121 8.27 2.18 3.02
C LEU A 121 8.70 0.87 3.69
N HIS A 122 8.40 0.73 4.97
CA HIS A 122 8.45 -0.55 5.68
C HIS A 122 7.11 -0.80 6.37
N ALA A 123 6.38 -1.79 5.88
CA ALA A 123 5.14 -2.25 6.51
C ALA A 123 5.36 -3.61 7.18
N LYS A 124 4.71 -3.83 8.32
CA LYS A 124 4.66 -5.10 9.02
C LYS A 124 3.21 -5.43 9.36
N VAL A 125 2.77 -6.59 8.92
CA VAL A 125 1.45 -7.13 9.22
C VAL A 125 1.62 -8.32 10.15
N VAL A 126 0.98 -8.27 11.31
CA VAL A 126 1.01 -9.34 12.32
C VAL A 126 -0.40 -9.87 12.48
N LEU A 127 -0.62 -11.13 12.14
CA LEU A 127 -1.89 -11.81 12.35
C LEU A 127 -1.92 -12.45 13.74
N ALA A 128 -3.05 -12.30 14.43
CA ALA A 128 -3.29 -12.86 15.76
C ALA A 128 -4.76 -13.30 15.89
N GLY A 129 -5.06 -14.52 15.44
CA GLY A 129 -6.43 -15.02 15.36
C GLY A 129 -7.26 -14.17 14.38
N GLU A 130 -8.41 -13.68 14.83
CA GLU A 130 -9.31 -12.77 14.10
C GLU A 130 -8.91 -11.29 14.24
N GLN A 131 -7.61 -11.00 14.36
CA GLN A 131 -7.11 -9.64 14.48
C GLN A 131 -5.81 -9.48 13.69
N ALA A 132 -5.58 -8.26 13.19
CA ALA A 132 -4.32 -7.92 12.54
C ALA A 132 -3.74 -6.60 13.09
N GLU A 133 -2.46 -6.59 13.39
CA GLU A 133 -1.74 -5.36 13.66
C GLU A 133 -0.95 -4.95 12.43
N VAL A 134 -1.12 -3.70 11.98
CA VAL A 134 -0.46 -3.15 10.79
C VAL A 134 0.38 -1.95 11.20
N MET A 135 1.69 -2.14 11.18
CA MET A 135 2.66 -1.07 11.42
C MET A 135 3.24 -0.62 10.09
N VAL A 136 3.37 0.69 9.90
CA VAL A 136 3.94 1.28 8.69
C VAL A 136 4.93 2.36 9.08
N ASN A 137 6.16 2.26 8.61
CA ASN A 137 7.14 3.33 8.67
C ASN A 137 7.40 3.86 7.26
N LEU A 138 7.43 5.18 7.12
CA LEU A 138 7.76 5.86 5.87
C LEU A 138 8.98 6.75 6.14
N GLU A 139 10.20 6.23 5.99
CA GLU A 139 11.41 6.99 6.33
C GLU A 139 11.45 8.30 5.54
N ALA A 140 11.38 9.41 6.30
CA ALA A 140 11.13 10.82 5.94
C ALA A 140 10.05 11.45 6.83
N VAL A 141 9.12 10.62 7.32
CA VAL A 141 7.94 10.99 8.10
C VAL A 141 7.81 9.95 9.22
N SER A 142 7.63 10.36 10.48
CA SER A 142 7.69 9.48 11.67
C SER A 142 6.95 8.14 11.52
N ALA A 143 7.36 7.09 12.24
CA ALA A 143 6.74 5.76 12.21
C ALA A 143 5.23 5.76 12.59
N TRP A 144 4.42 4.98 11.88
CA TRP A 144 2.97 4.79 12.09
C TRP A 144 2.69 3.38 12.61
N ALA A 145 1.78 3.29 13.58
CA ALA A 145 1.24 2.01 14.01
C ALA A 145 -0.28 2.14 14.06
N CYS A 146 -0.97 1.20 13.45
CA CYS A 146 -2.42 1.05 13.52
C CYS A 146 -2.73 -0.41 13.86
N ARG A 147 -3.62 -0.61 14.85
CA ARG A 147 -4.18 -1.93 15.10
C ARG A 147 -5.56 -1.97 14.47
N VAL A 148 -5.75 -2.87 13.50
CA VAL A 148 -7.03 -3.05 12.83
C VAL A 148 -7.64 -4.37 13.32
N ARG A 149 -8.85 -4.34 13.87
CA ARG A 149 -9.56 -5.60 14.07
C ARG A 149 -10.05 -6.10 12.72
N VAL A 150 -9.62 -7.30 12.36
CA VAL A 150 -10.04 -7.99 11.15
C VAL A 150 -11.01 -9.08 11.56
N CYS A 151 -12.31 -8.77 11.57
CA CYS A 151 -13.30 -9.82 11.79
C CYS A 151 -13.26 -10.82 10.62
N SER A 152 -13.06 -12.09 10.91
CA SER A 152 -13.39 -13.18 9.97
C SER A 152 -14.77 -13.74 10.34
N GLY A 153 -15.70 -13.78 9.38
CA GLY A 153 -17.02 -14.41 9.55
C GLY A 153 -18.19 -13.50 9.95
N ALA A 154 -19.40 -14.08 9.98
CA ALA A 154 -20.70 -13.42 10.14
C ALA A 154 -20.96 -12.75 11.52
N ALA A 155 -19.95 -12.64 12.38
CA ALA A 155 -20.07 -12.14 13.75
C ALA A 155 -19.77 -10.65 13.93
N CYS A 156 -19.59 -9.89 12.84
CA CYS A 156 -19.47 -8.43 12.90
C CYS A 156 -20.77 -7.77 12.40
N GLY A 157 -21.76 -7.78 13.30
CA GLY A 157 -22.95 -6.95 13.29
C GLY A 157 -22.95 -6.01 14.49
#